data_AF-A0A2U2J3X8-F1
#
_entry.id   AF-A0A2U2J3X8-F1
#
_cell.length_a   1.000
_cell.length_b   1.000
_cell.length_c   1.000
_cell.angle_alpha   90.00
_cell.angle_beta   90.00
_cell.angle_gamma   90.00
#
_symmetry.space_group_name_H-M   'P 1'
#
loop_
_entity.id
_entity.type
_entity.pdbx_description
1 polymer ?
#
loop_
_entity_poly.entity_id
_entity_poly.type
_entity_poly.pdbx_seq_one_letter_code
_entity_poly.pdbx_strand_id
1 'polypeptide(L)'
;MVEPKLTMVEALQELRDVLFAVVTTGPTHRDLAVRYMRSRAALMEGELRPVVPGFLVQCSSIGKFHDFITLYHPHKEARIAFFDEALDACWARLNMSRVSDVFGESGF
;
A
#
# COMPACT_ATOMS: atom_id res chain seq x y z
N MET A 1 3.53 25.28 -0.25
CA MET A 1 4.47 24.20 -0.64
C MET A 1 3.64 23.06 -1.17
N VAL A 2 3.76 22.73 -2.45
CA VAL A 2 3.06 21.58 -3.04
C VAL A 2 3.89 20.36 -2.65
N GLU A 3 3.34 19.45 -1.83
CA GLU A 3 4.01 18.17 -1.58
C GLU A 3 4.19 17.44 -2.93
N PRO A 4 5.38 16.90 -3.23
CA PRO A 4 5.59 16.17 -4.48
C PRO A 4 4.63 14.99 -4.54
N LYS A 5 3.91 14.87 -5.65
CA LYS A 5 2.97 13.77 -5.89
C LYS A 5 3.78 12.46 -5.97
N LEU A 6 3.57 11.55 -5.01
CA LEU A 6 4.20 10.22 -5.01
C LEU A 6 3.90 9.51 -6.33
N THR A 7 4.92 8.86 -6.89
CA THR A 7 4.70 7.83 -7.93
C THR A 7 3.94 6.64 -7.33
N MET A 8 3.31 5.81 -8.16
CA MET A 8 2.57 4.64 -7.67
C MET A 8 3.49 3.63 -6.95
N VAL A 9 4.73 3.48 -7.43
CA VAL A 9 5.74 2.62 -6.81
C VAL A 9 6.11 3.13 -5.42
N GLU A 10 6.39 4.43 -5.29
CA GLU A 10 6.70 5.04 -3.99
C GLU A 10 5.51 4.99 -3.04
N ALA A 11 4.28 5.21 -3.54
CA ALA A 11 3.08 5.11 -2.74
C ALA A 11 2.85 3.68 -2.22
N LEU A 12 3.06 2.66 -3.06
CA LEU A 12 2.90 1.26 -2.67
C LEU A 12 3.97 0.82 -1.68
N GLN A 13 5.23 1.22 -1.90
CA GLN A 13 6.32 0.96 -0.97
C GLN A 13 6.10 1.64 0.37
N GLU A 14 5.72 2.92 0.37
CA GLU A 14 5.42 3.68 1.58
C GLU A 14 4.26 3.05 2.36
N LEU A 15 3.19 2.63 1.67
CA LEU A 15 2.10 1.93 2.31
C LEU A 15 2.62 0.68 3.02
N ARG A 16 3.35 -0.19 2.31
CA ARG A 16 3.89 -1.44 2.87
C ARG A 16 4.73 -1.18 4.12
N ASP A 17 5.63 -0.20 4.06
CA ASP A 17 6.51 0.15 5.19
C ASP A 17 5.70 0.61 6.42
N VAL A 18 4.63 1.38 6.20
CA VAL A 18 3.73 1.82 7.27
C VAL A 18 2.95 0.66 7.87
N LEU A 19 2.41 -0.25 7.06
CA LEU A 19 1.70 -1.44 7.55
C LEU A 19 2.64 -2.33 8.36
N PHE A 20 3.87 -2.53 7.87
CA PHE A 20 4.91 -3.29 8.57
C PHE A 20 5.29 -2.65 9.90
N ALA A 21 5.51 -1.33 9.93
CA ALA A 21 5.79 -0.61 11.17
C ALA A 21 4.68 -0.81 12.20
N VAL A 22 3.41 -0.66 11.80
CA VAL A 22 2.27 -0.84 12.71
C VAL A 22 2.20 -2.25 13.30
N VAL A 23 2.45 -3.28 12.49
CA VAL A 23 2.44 -4.67 12.96
C VAL A 23 3.63 -4.97 13.87
N THR A 24 4.78 -4.31 13.68
CA THR A 24 6.02 -4.63 14.40
C THR A 24 6.24 -3.79 15.65
N THR A 25 5.93 -2.49 15.62
CA THR A 25 6.23 -1.55 16.71
C THR A 25 5.02 -1.22 17.59
N GLY A 26 3.81 -1.59 17.17
CA GLY A 26 2.59 -1.27 17.92
C GLY A 26 2.10 0.17 17.65
N PRO A 27 1.60 0.90 18.67
CA PRO A 27 0.63 1.96 18.50
C PRO A 27 1.05 3.09 17.55
N THR A 28 0.05 3.55 16.81
CA THR A 28 0.18 4.53 15.74
C THR A 28 0.78 5.87 16.18
N HIS A 29 1.88 6.27 15.55
CA HIS A 29 2.41 7.64 15.64
C HIS A 29 1.79 8.57 14.58
N ARG A 30 1.78 9.88 14.86
CA ARG A 30 1.26 10.89 13.95
C ARG A 30 1.92 10.83 12.56
N ASP A 31 3.22 10.54 12.51
CA ASP A 31 3.97 10.38 11.26
C ASP A 31 3.43 9.23 10.39
N LEU A 32 3.24 8.04 11.00
CA LEU A 32 2.66 6.88 10.32
C LEU A 32 1.24 7.15 9.81
N ALA A 33 0.44 7.91 10.55
CA ALA A 33 -0.89 8.30 10.11
C ALA A 33 -0.87 9.19 8.87
N VAL A 34 0.05 10.17 8.80
CA VAL A 34 0.21 11.04 7.63
C VAL A 34 0.67 10.22 6.42
N ARG A 35 1.70 9.37 6.59
CA ARG A 35 2.23 8.52 5.52
C ARG A 35 1.19 7.52 5.01
N TYR A 36 0.41 6.90 5.90
CA TYR A 36 -0.71 6.03 5.52
C TYR A 36 -1.74 6.78 4.68
N MET A 37 -2.19 7.95 5.14
CA MET A 37 -3.23 8.72 4.45
C MET A 37 -2.76 9.16 3.07
N ARG A 38 -1.51 9.61 2.96
CA ARG A 38 -0.90 10.06 1.71
C ARG A 38 -0.74 8.92 0.70
N SER A 39 -0.12 7.81 1.11
CA SER A 39 0.06 6.63 0.26
C SER A 39 -1.28 6.02 -0.16
N ARG A 40 -2.24 5.89 0.78
CA ARG A 40 -3.60 5.43 0.48
C ARG A 40 -4.31 6.33 -0.53
N ALA A 41 -4.26 7.65 -0.36
CA ALA A 41 -4.89 8.59 -1.30
C ALA A 41 -4.32 8.43 -2.71
N ALA A 42 -2.98 8.38 -2.82
CA ALA A 42 -2.30 8.17 -4.10
C ALA A 42 -2.73 6.85 -4.79
N LEU A 43 -2.81 5.74 -4.04
CA LEU A 43 -3.22 4.45 -4.59
C LEU A 43 -4.71 4.39 -4.98
N MET A 44 -5.57 5.06 -4.22
CA MET A 44 -7.02 5.11 -4.47
C MET A 44 -7.41 6.06 -5.62
N GLU A 45 -6.59 7.06 -5.89
CA GLU A 45 -6.77 8.00 -7.01
C GLU A 45 -6.03 7.55 -8.28
N GLY A 46 -5.09 6.62 -8.15
CA GLY A 46 -4.24 6.13 -9.23
C GLY A 46 -4.79 4.94 -10.02
N GLU A 47 -3.98 4.47 -10.97
CA GLU A 47 -4.28 3.33 -11.84
C GLU A 47 -4.40 1.99 -11.10
N LEU A 48 -3.88 1.92 -9.87
CA LEU A 48 -3.93 0.72 -9.03
C LEU A 48 -5.27 0.52 -8.33
N ARG A 49 -6.16 1.52 -8.31
CA ARG A 49 -7.47 1.45 -7.64
C ARG A 49 -8.25 0.14 -7.88
N PRO A 50 -8.30 -0.45 -9.10
CA PRO A 50 -9.04 -1.68 -9.34
C PRO A 50 -8.45 -2.92 -8.67
N VAL A 51 -7.16 -2.91 -8.33
CA VAL A 51 -6.42 -4.02 -7.72
C VAL A 51 -6.02 -3.76 -6.28
N VAL A 52 -6.38 -2.59 -5.73
CA VAL A 52 -6.14 -2.24 -4.32
C VAL A 52 -6.88 -3.25 -3.41
N PRO A 53 -6.22 -3.75 -2.35
CA PRO A 53 -6.85 -4.66 -1.40
C PRO A 53 -8.10 -4.07 -0.74
N GLY A 54 -9.10 -4.93 -0.51
CA GLY A 54 -10.35 -4.52 0.15
C GLY A 54 -10.12 -3.91 1.54
N PHE A 55 -9.12 -4.38 2.29
CA PHE A 55 -8.80 -3.81 3.60
C PHE A 55 -8.39 -2.33 3.49
N LEU A 56 -7.71 -1.92 2.42
CA LEU A 56 -7.28 -0.53 2.23
C LEU A 56 -8.48 0.38 1.93
N VAL A 57 -9.50 -0.15 1.26
CA VAL A 57 -10.78 0.55 1.04
C VAL A 57 -11.50 0.76 2.37
N GLN A 58 -11.60 -0.29 3.20
CA GLN A 58 -12.35 -0.28 4.47
C GLN A 58 -11.61 0.47 5.60
N CYS A 59 -10.29 0.34 5.67
CA CYS A 59 -9.47 0.99 6.69
C CYS A 59 -9.19 2.43 6.29
N SER A 60 -10.13 3.33 6.60
CA SER A 60 -9.98 4.77 6.29
C SER A 60 -8.88 5.46 7.09
N SER A 61 -8.34 4.83 8.13
CA SER A 61 -7.21 5.32 8.91
C SER A 61 -6.31 4.16 9.31
N ILE A 62 -5.06 4.48 9.61
CA ILE A 62 -4.08 3.50 10.09
C ILE A 62 -4.48 2.87 11.43
N GLY A 63 -5.24 3.59 12.27
CA GLY A 63 -5.80 3.04 13.51
C GLY A 63 -6.82 1.94 13.24
N LYS A 64 -7.72 2.14 12.25
CA LYS A 64 -8.65 1.07 11.84
C LYS A 64 -7.91 -0.14 11.28
N PHE A 65 -6.82 0.07 10.55
CA PHE A 65 -5.97 -1.03 10.09
C PHE A 65 -5.32 -1.77 11.27
N HIS A 66 -4.78 -1.05 12.25
CA HIS A 66 -4.19 -1.65 13.45
C HIS A 66 -5.20 -2.53 14.20
N ASP A 67 -6.43 -2.04 14.40
CA ASP A 67 -7.48 -2.79 15.10
C ASP A 67 -7.88 -4.04 14.29
N PHE A 68 -8.08 -3.87 12.99
CA PHE A 68 -8.37 -4.97 12.06
C PHE A 68 -7.29 -6.05 12.07
N ILE A 69 -6.02 -5.66 11.89
CA ILE A 69 -4.92 -6.62 11.73
C ILE A 69 -4.57 -7.31 13.06
N THR A 70 -4.84 -6.64 14.19
CA THR A 70 -4.66 -7.24 15.52
C THR A 70 -5.69 -8.34 15.79
N LEU A 71 -6.92 -8.17 15.31
CA LEU A 71 -7.98 -9.18 15.39
C LEU A 71 -7.82 -10.29 14.35
N TYR A 72 -7.15 -10.01 13.23
CA TYR A 72 -6.97 -10.97 12.13
C TYR A 72 -6.21 -12.23 12.56
N HIS A 73 -5.11 -12.09 13.29
CA HIS A 73 -4.29 -13.23 13.70
C HIS A 73 -3.42 -12.89 14.93
N PRO A 74 -3.10 -13.83 15.84
CA PRO A 74 -2.25 -13.53 17.01
C PRO A 74 -0.76 -13.34 16.67
N HIS A 75 -0.25 -14.03 15.65
CA HIS A 75 1.16 -13.98 15.25
C HIS A 75 1.45 -12.87 14.25
N LYS A 76 2.49 -12.06 14.51
CA LYS A 76 2.90 -10.93 13.67
C LYS A 76 3.35 -11.37 12.27
N GLU A 77 3.96 -12.54 12.15
CA GLU A 77 4.48 -13.09 10.89
C GLU A 77 3.33 -13.34 9.92
N ALA A 78 2.22 -13.91 10.40
CA ALA A 78 1.03 -14.15 9.59
C ALA A 78 0.31 -12.83 9.22
N ARG A 79 0.34 -11.81 10.09
CA ARG A 79 -0.18 -10.48 9.77
C ARG A 79 0.64 -9.81 8.66
N ILE A 80 1.96 -9.98 8.68
CA ILE A 80 2.86 -9.48 7.64
C ILE A 80 2.60 -10.20 6.32
N ALA A 81 2.57 -11.53 6.33
CA ALA A 81 2.25 -12.33 5.16
C ALA A 81 0.91 -11.92 4.54
N PHE A 82 -0.12 -11.71 5.35
CA PHE A 82 -1.43 -11.28 4.87
C PHE A 82 -1.40 -10.00 4.05
N PHE A 83 -0.77 -8.92 4.54
CA PHE A 83 -0.76 -7.67 3.78
C PHE A 83 0.24 -7.71 2.63
N ASP A 84 1.33 -8.48 2.72
CA ASP A 84 2.26 -8.66 1.61
C ASP A 84 1.56 -9.38 0.45
N GLU A 85 0.92 -10.52 0.72
CA GLU A 85 0.12 -11.27 -0.28
C GLU A 85 -1.01 -10.41 -0.86
N ALA A 86 -1.68 -9.61 -0.04
CA ALA A 86 -2.73 -8.72 -0.52
C ALA A 86 -2.17 -7.66 -1.49
N LEU A 87 -0.96 -7.16 -1.28
CA LEU A 87 -0.33 -6.15 -2.14
C LEU A 87 0.30 -6.74 -3.41
N ASP A 88 0.41 -8.07 -3.56
CA ASP A 88 1.01 -8.72 -4.74
C ASP A 88 0.33 -8.31 -6.05
N ALA A 89 -1.00 -8.19 -6.05
CA ALA A 89 -1.75 -7.76 -7.24
C ALA A 89 -1.37 -6.33 -7.69
N CYS A 90 -1.09 -5.44 -6.73
CA CYS A 90 -0.61 -4.09 -7.00
C CYS A 90 0.80 -4.13 -7.60
N TRP A 91 1.71 -4.93 -7.02
CA TRP A 91 3.08 -5.10 -7.52
C TRP A 91 3.12 -5.69 -8.93
N ALA A 92 2.30 -6.72 -9.18
CA ALA A 92 2.16 -7.33 -10.50
C ALA A 92 1.67 -6.30 -11.53
N ARG A 93 0.67 -5.48 -11.18
CA ARG A 93 0.15 -4.44 -12.07
C ARG A 93 1.19 -3.39 -12.43
N LEU A 94 2.01 -2.95 -11.47
CA LEU A 94 3.10 -2.00 -11.71
C LEU A 94 4.23 -2.60 -12.57
N ASN A 95 4.57 -3.86 -12.34
CA ASN A 95 5.55 -4.55 -13.18
C ASN A 95 5.03 -4.73 -14.61
N MET A 96 3.75 -5.03 -14.79
CA MET A 96 3.13 -5.10 -16.12
C MET A 96 3.07 -3.74 -16.82
N SER A 97 2.75 -2.65 -16.11
CA SER A 97 2.80 -1.28 -16.67
C SER A 97 4.20 -0.95 -17.18
N ARG A 98 5.25 -1.24 -16.39
CA ARG A 98 6.64 -1.04 -16.82
C ARG A 98 7.01 -1.87 -18.05
N VAL A 99 6.51 -3.11 -18.13
CA VAL A 99 6.77 -3.98 -19.29
C VAL A 99 6.06 -3.45 -20.54
N SER A 100 4.80 -3.01 -20.45
CA SER A 100 4.09 -2.41 -21.58
C SER A 100 4.74 -1.12 -22.07
N ASP A 101 5.29 -0.30 -21.17
CA ASP A 101 6.00 0.93 -21.54
C ASP A 101 7.29 0.64 -22.32
N VAL A 102 8.03 -0.43 -21.97
CA VAL A 102 9.26 -0.83 -22.67
C VAL A 102 8.99 -1.40 -24.06
N PHE A 103 7.86 -2.08 -24.26
CA PHE A 103 7.50 -2.67 -25.56
C PHE A 103 6.69 -1.73 -26.47
N GLY A 104 6.27 -0.56 -25.97
CA GLY A 104 5.54 0.46 -26.74
C GLY A 104 6.40 1.29 -27.70
N GLU A 105 7.72 1.27 -27.59
CA GLU A 105 8.65 2.02 -28.47
C GLU A 105 9.28 1.17 -29.59
N SER A 106 8.85 -0.08 -29.77
CA SER A 106 9.31 -0.90 -30.91
C SER A 106 8.30 -0.84 -32.05
N GLY A 107 8.23 0.31 -32.70
CA GLY A 107 7.68 0.41 -34.05
C GLY A 107 8.59 -0.33 -35.02
N PHE A 108 8.10 -1.47 -35.53
CA PHE A 108 8.53 -2.07 -36.79
C PHE A 108 7.34 -2.06 -37.75
#